data_AF-A0A220U240-F1
#
_entry.id   AF-A0A220U240-F1
#
_cell.length_a   1.000
_cell.length_b   1.000
_cell.length_c   1.000
_cell.angle_alpha   90.00
_cell.angle_beta   90.00
_cell.angle_gamma   90.00
#
_symmetry.space_group_name_H-M   'P 1'
#
loop_
_entity.id
_entity.type
_entity.pdbx_description
1 polymer ?
#
loop_
_entity_poly.entity_id
_entity_poly.type
_entity_poly.pdbx_seq_one_letter_code
_entity_poly.pdbx_strand_id
1 'polypeptide(L)'
;MPSTRETIENKDVGLIDILDVILDKGVAIKGDLIISIAGIDLVYLDLRVLIASVETLVQSHENNQKEITSAKFDQQRRELLDATEPD
;
A
#
# COMPACT_ATOMS: atom_id res chain seq x y z
N MET A 1 13.71 0.30 44.44
CA MET A 1 14.83 -0.09 43.55
C MET A 1 14.39 -1.34 42.82
N PRO A 2 14.06 -1.29 41.52
CA PRO A 2 13.73 -2.50 40.78
C PRO A 2 14.94 -3.43 40.74
N SER A 3 14.70 -4.71 40.97
CA SER A 3 15.74 -5.75 40.97
C SER A 3 16.26 -5.94 39.55
N THR A 4 17.56 -6.08 39.35
CA THR A 4 18.20 -6.22 38.02
C THR A 4 17.57 -7.32 37.15
N ARG A 5 16.94 -8.34 37.75
CA ARG A 5 16.20 -9.40 37.04
C ARG A 5 14.89 -8.93 36.42
N GLU A 6 14.16 -8.03 37.07
CA GLU A 6 12.86 -7.51 36.62
C GLU A 6 12.99 -6.59 35.40
N THR A 7 14.11 -5.87 35.27
CA THR A 7 14.38 -5.00 34.11
C THR A 7 14.78 -5.79 32.85
N ILE A 8 15.40 -6.96 33.00
CA ILE A 8 15.80 -7.79 31.86
C ILE A 8 14.56 -8.49 31.27
N GLU A 9 13.73 -9.09 32.13
CA GLU A 9 12.50 -9.79 31.73
C GLU A 9 11.50 -8.86 31.01
N ASN A 10 11.40 -7.60 31.44
CA ASN A 10 10.51 -6.61 30.80
C ASN A 10 11.03 -6.08 29.45
N LYS A 11 12.34 -6.18 29.18
CA LYS A 11 12.93 -5.81 27.87
C LYS A 11 12.83 -6.93 26.85
N ASP A 12 12.92 -8.18 27.31
CA ASP A 12 12.80 -9.36 26.45
C ASP A 12 11.36 -9.54 25.94
N VAL A 13 10.35 -9.22 26.78
CA VAL A 13 8.93 -9.19 26.37
C VAL A 13 8.64 -8.09 25.35
N GLY A 14 9.28 -6.92 25.46
CA GLY A 14 9.04 -5.82 24.51
C GLY A 14 9.60 -6.05 23.11
N LEU A 15 10.65 -6.88 22.96
CA LEU A 15 11.26 -7.19 21.66
C LEU A 15 10.57 -8.35 20.96
N ILE A 16 10.10 -9.35 21.71
CA ILE A 16 9.41 -10.50 21.15
C ILE A 16 8.08 -10.08 20.49
N ASP A 17 7.35 -9.13 21.09
CA ASP A 17 6.12 -8.56 20.54
C ASP A 17 6.37 -7.72 19.26
N ILE A 18 7.50 -7.00 19.17
CA ILE A 18 7.85 -6.24 17.96
C ILE A 18 8.23 -7.18 16.82
N LEU A 19 8.92 -8.28 17.14
CA LEU A 19 9.32 -9.28 16.18
C LEU A 19 8.11 -10.04 15.62
N ASP A 20 7.14 -10.38 16.46
CA ASP A 20 5.91 -11.06 16.04
C ASP A 20 5.06 -10.20 15.09
N VAL A 21 4.93 -8.90 15.39
CA VAL A 21 4.21 -7.93 14.55
C VAL A 21 4.85 -7.75 13.16
N ILE A 22 6.17 -7.80 13.07
CA ILE A 22 6.89 -7.72 11.79
C ILE A 22 6.78 -9.04 11.01
N LEU A 23 6.82 -10.17 11.72
CA LEU A 23 6.83 -11.51 11.14
C LEU A 23 5.46 -11.91 10.58
N ASP A 24 4.39 -11.41 11.17
CA ASP A 24 3.02 -11.73 10.79
C ASP A 24 2.46 -10.76 9.71
N LYS A 25 2.95 -9.51 9.66
CA LYS A 25 2.35 -8.42 8.85
C LYS A 25 3.29 -7.73 7.87
N GLY A 26 4.60 -7.79 8.08
CA GLY A 26 5.62 -7.27 7.18
C GLY A 26 6.44 -6.06 7.65
N VAL A 27 7.58 -5.83 6.98
CA VAL A 27 8.61 -4.81 7.28
C VAL A 27 8.47 -3.59 6.38
N ALA A 28 8.57 -2.39 6.94
CA ALA A 28 8.64 -1.13 6.20
C ALA A 28 10.07 -0.61 6.04
N ILE A 29 10.46 -0.25 4.82
CA ILE A 29 11.78 0.26 4.46
C ILE A 29 11.59 1.64 3.83
N LYS A 30 12.36 2.63 4.27
CA LYS A 30 12.45 3.94 3.64
C LYS A 30 13.87 4.14 3.12
N GLY A 31 13.99 4.69 1.91
CA GLY A 31 15.25 5.10 1.32
C GLY A 31 15.02 6.24 0.35
N ASP A 32 16.11 6.79 -0.15
CA ASP A 32 16.12 7.83 -1.17
C ASP A 32 17.07 7.43 -2.30
N LEU A 33 16.76 7.88 -3.51
CA LEU A 33 17.55 7.57 -4.70
C LEU A 33 17.66 8.83 -5.56
N ILE A 34 18.89 9.17 -5.94
CA ILE A 34 19.17 10.25 -6.87
C ILE A 34 19.69 9.64 -8.17
N ILE A 35 19.10 10.03 -9.29
CA ILE A 35 19.55 9.64 -10.62
C ILE A 35 20.24 10.85 -11.24
N SER A 36 21.53 10.70 -11.52
CA SER A 36 22.39 11.75 -12.04
C SER A 36 23.02 11.34 -13.37
N ILE A 37 23.16 12.29 -14.29
CA ILE A 37 23.83 12.10 -15.58
C ILE A 37 24.89 13.18 -15.75
N ALA A 38 26.12 12.77 -16.11
CA ALA A 38 27.26 13.67 -16.29
C ALA A 38 27.52 14.61 -15.08
N GLY A 39 27.25 14.12 -13.87
CA GLY A 39 27.43 14.89 -12.63
C GLY A 39 26.32 15.90 -12.34
N ILE A 40 25.21 15.85 -13.08
CA ILE A 40 24.02 16.67 -12.84
C ILE A 40 22.92 15.78 -12.27
N ASP A 41 22.39 16.16 -11.12
CA ASP A 41 21.27 15.47 -10.48
C ASP A 41 19.98 15.81 -11.22
N LEU A 42 19.35 14.79 -11.82
CA LEU A 42 18.15 14.98 -12.64
C LEU A 42 16.88 14.66 -11.86
N VAL A 43 16.92 13.60 -11.06
CA VAL A 43 15.72 13.08 -10.39
C VAL A 43 16.07 12.63 -8.99
N TYR A 44 15.29 13.08 -8.01
CA TYR A 44 15.30 12.59 -6.63
C TYR A 44 14.03 11.78 -6.38
N LEU A 45 14.16 10.59 -5.80
CA LEU A 45 13.07 9.69 -5.46
C LEU A 45 13.12 9.40 -3.96
N ASP A 46 12.00 9.59 -3.26
CA ASP A 46 11.78 9.04 -1.92
C ASP A 46 11.15 7.66 -2.09
N LEU A 47 11.89 6.61 -1.74
CA LEU A 47 11.48 5.22 -1.88
C LEU A 47 10.96 4.68 -0.55
N ARG A 48 9.79 4.04 -0.58
CA ARG A 48 9.20 3.35 0.56
C ARG A 48 8.69 1.99 0.14
N VAL A 49 9.19 0.94 0.78
CA VAL A 49 8.93 -0.46 0.42
C VAL A 49 8.40 -1.19 1.64
N LEU A 50 7.27 -1.89 1.48
CA LEU A 50 6.69 -2.73 2.52
C LEU A 50 6.79 -4.20 2.09
N ILE A 51 7.41 -5.04 2.91
CA ILE A 51 7.61 -6.47 2.64
C ILE A 51 6.68 -7.24 3.59
N ALA A 52 5.53 -7.68 3.10
CA ALA A 52 4.55 -8.48 3.86
C ALA A 52 4.52 -9.94 3.37
N SER A 53 4.04 -10.86 4.21
CA SER A 53 3.82 -12.26 3.83
C SER A 53 2.86 -12.34 2.63
N VAL A 54 3.11 -13.27 1.71
CA VAL A 54 2.46 -13.38 0.40
C VAL A 54 0.92 -13.48 0.49
N GLU A 55 0.39 -13.99 1.61
CA GLU A 55 -1.05 -14.10 1.87
C GLU A 55 -1.77 -12.73 1.88
N THR A 56 -1.07 -11.64 2.19
CA THR A 56 -1.66 -10.27 2.20
C THR A 56 -1.47 -9.53 0.87
N LEU A 57 -0.48 -9.88 0.05
CA LEU A 57 -0.15 -9.13 -1.17
C LEU A 57 -0.99 -9.54 -2.40
N VAL A 58 -1.47 -10.78 -2.44
CA VAL A 58 -2.27 -11.29 -3.58
C VAL A 58 -3.66 -10.65 -3.64
N GLN A 59 -4.16 -10.06 -2.54
CA GLN A 59 -5.51 -9.49 -2.45
C GLN A 59 -5.63 -8.04 -2.96
N SER A 60 -4.51 -7.34 -3.21
CA SER A 60 -4.52 -5.92 -3.62
C SER A 60 -4.34 -5.66 -5.12
N HIS A 61 -4.16 -6.71 -5.94
CA HIS A 61 -3.92 -6.57 -7.39
C HIS A 61 -5.18 -6.69 -8.27
N GLU A 62 -6.38 -6.68 -7.70
CA GLU A 62 -7.64 -6.89 -8.45
C GLU A 62 -8.35 -5.61 -8.92
N ASN A 63 -7.84 -4.41 -8.62
CA ASN A 63 -8.65 -3.17 -8.74
C ASN A 63 -8.19 -2.16 -9.81
N ASN A 64 -7.27 -2.53 -10.71
CA ASN A 64 -6.72 -1.60 -11.72
C ASN A 64 -6.98 -1.96 -13.18
N GLN A 65 -7.92 -2.87 -13.44
CA GLN A 65 -8.58 -2.93 -14.74
C GLN A 65 -9.96 -2.32 -14.57
N LYS A 66 -10.02 -0.98 -14.63
CA LYS A 66 -11.25 -0.31 -15.04
C LYS A 66 -11.50 -0.71 -16.49
N GLU A 67 -12.13 -1.86 -16.61
CA GLU A 67 -12.94 -2.25 -17.74
C GLU A 67 -13.86 -1.05 -18.02
N ILE A 68 -13.57 -0.33 -19.10
CA ILE A 68 -14.49 0.64 -19.71
C ILE A 68 -15.59 -0.23 -20.34
N THR A 69 -16.40 -0.86 -19.50
CA THR A 69 -17.40 -1.83 -19.93
C THR A 69 -18.64 -1.06 -20.38
N SER A 70 -19.01 -1.35 -21.63
CA SER A 70 -20.09 -0.81 -22.45
C SER A 70 -21.43 -0.62 -21.72
N ALA A 71 -21.65 -1.31 -20.61
CA ALA A 71 -22.85 -1.23 -19.79
C ALA A 71 -23.18 0.20 -19.28
N LYS A 72 -22.17 1.05 -19.03
CA LYS A 72 -22.43 2.46 -18.62
C LYS A 72 -22.80 3.37 -19.78
N PHE A 73 -22.39 3.05 -21.00
CA PHE A 73 -22.74 3.85 -22.19
C PHE A 73 -24.20 3.61 -22.61
N ASP A 74 -24.70 2.38 -22.41
CA ASP A 74 -26.08 2.02 -22.74
C ASP A 74 -27.12 2.65 -21.81
N GLN A 75 -26.72 3.03 -20.59
CA GLN A 75 -27.60 3.79 -19.68
C GLN A 75 -27.72 5.25 -20.14
N GLN A 76 -26.60 5.87 -20.51
CA GLN A 76 -26.58 7.26 -20.97
C GLN A 76 -27.34 7.45 -22.29
N ARG A 77 -27.30 6.44 -23.18
CA ARG A 77 -28.10 6.43 -24.41
C ARG A 77 -29.61 6.34 -24.15
N ARG A 78 -30.04 5.59 -23.13
CA ARG A 78 -31.46 5.46 -22.76
C ARG A 78 -32.02 6.73 -22.14
N GLU A 79 -31.25 7.39 -21.27
CA GLU A 79 -31.66 8.67 -20.67
C GLU A 79 -31.81 9.79 -21.72
N LEU A 80 -30.99 9.76 -22.78
CA LEU A 80 -31.13 10.72 -23.88
C LEU A 80 -32.36 10.47 -24.78
N LEU A 81 -32.83 9.22 -24.88
CA LEU A 81 -33.98 8.86 -25.73
C LEU A 81 -35.31 9.29 -25.07
N ASP A 82 -35.42 9.14 -23.75
CA ASP A 82 -36.60 9.49 -22.94
C ASP A 82 -36.87 11.01 -22.92
N ALA A 83 -35.81 11.83 -22.94
CA ALA A 83 -35.91 13.29 -22.97
C ALA A 83 -36.40 13.87 -24.32
N THR A 84 -36.60 13.02 -25.32
CA THR A 84 -37.08 13.40 -26.66
C THR A 84 -38.51 12.98 -26.97
N GLU A 85 -39.25 12.43 -26.01
CA GLU A 85 -40.70 12.21 -26.15
C GLU A 85 -41.47 13.41 -25.57
N PRO A 86 -42.05 14.30 -26.41
CA PRO A 86 -42.98 15.30 -25.95
C PRO A 86 -44.39 14.71 -25.90
N ASP A 87 -45.09 14.93 -24.77
CA ASP A 87 -46.56 14.79 -24.67
C ASP A 87 -47.30 15.72 -25.64
#